data_AF-A0A536WKK3-F1
#
_entry.id   AF-A0A536WKK3-F1
#
_cell.length_a   1.000
_cell.length_b   1.000
_cell.length_c   1.000
_cell.angle_alpha   90.00
_cell.angle_beta   90.00
_cell.angle_gamma   90.00
#
_symmetry.space_group_name_H-M   'P 1'
#
loop_
_entity.id
_entity.type
_entity.pdbx_description
1 polymer ?
#
loop_
_entity_poly.entity_id
_entity_poly.type
_entity_poly.pdbx_seq_one_letter_code
_entity_poly.pdbx_strand_id
1 'polypeptide(L)'
;MQKAPARQLVNLKNIPVMVMAAEASYHQNYDHCTAKYLNQAGVKTEYVRLQDKGIRGNGHMVMIEKNNLEIARFVDAWVQKNVK
;
A
#
# COMPACT_ATOMS: atom_id res chain seq x y z
N MET A 1 0.04 8.88 15.81
CA MET A 1 -0.46 7.52 16.12
C MET A 1 -1.57 7.62 17.16
N GLN A 2 -2.52 6.69 17.20
CA GLN A 2 -3.61 6.71 18.20
C GLN A 2 -3.04 6.51 19.62
N LYS A 3 -3.65 7.15 20.63
CA LYS A 3 -3.38 6.84 22.04
C LYS A 3 -3.87 5.42 22.34
N ALA A 4 -3.11 4.66 23.15
CA ALA A 4 -3.52 3.32 23.55
C ALA A 4 -4.72 3.36 24.54
N PRO A 5 -5.68 2.42 24.43
CA PRO A 5 -5.79 1.42 23.38
C PRO A 5 -6.32 2.02 22.06
N ALA A 6 -5.74 1.61 20.94
CA ALA A 6 -6.18 2.08 19.62
C ALA A 6 -7.55 1.50 19.26
N ARG A 7 -8.39 2.30 18.59
CA ARG A 7 -9.67 1.82 18.05
C ARG A 7 -9.43 0.78 16.96
N GLN A 8 -10.23 -0.28 16.98
CA GLN A 8 -10.11 -1.41 16.06
C GLN A 8 -11.11 -1.32 14.90
N LEU A 9 -10.64 -1.53 13.67
CA LEU A 9 -11.48 -1.60 12.47
C LEU A 9 -11.92 -3.04 12.24
N VAL A 10 -12.86 -3.51 13.08
CA VAL A 10 -13.23 -4.93 13.18
C VAL A 10 -13.73 -5.55 11.87
N ASN A 11 -14.34 -4.75 10.99
CA ASN A 11 -14.86 -5.21 9.70
C ASN A 11 -13.78 -5.32 8.60
N LEU A 12 -12.58 -4.77 8.85
CA LEU A 12 -11.47 -4.79 7.90
C LEU A 12 -10.34 -5.74 8.32
N LYS A 13 -10.35 -6.25 9.55
CA LYS A 13 -9.27 -7.05 10.13
C LYS A 13 -8.89 -8.30 9.32
N ASN A 14 -9.86 -8.87 8.60
CA ASN A 14 -9.69 -10.12 7.83
C ASN A 14 -9.51 -9.87 6.32
N ILE A 15 -9.45 -8.60 5.88
CA ILE A 15 -9.26 -8.25 4.48
C ILE A 15 -7.76 -7.98 4.28
N PRO A 16 -7.09 -8.64 3.32
CA PRO A 16 -5.72 -8.29 2.96
C PRO A 16 -5.65 -6.85 2.43
N VAL A 17 -4.73 -6.04 2.96
CA VAL A 17 -4.56 -4.64 2.52
C VAL A 17 -3.10 -4.37 2.15
N MET A 18 -2.91 -3.69 1.03
CA MET A 18 -1.65 -3.08 0.63
C MET A 18 -1.84 -1.58 0.43
N VAL A 19 -0.91 -0.79 0.99
CA VAL A 19 -0.72 0.62 0.66
C VAL A 19 0.55 0.72 -0.17
N MET A 20 0.43 1.19 -1.41
CA MET A 20 1.54 1.29 -2.36
C MET A 20 1.83 2.77 -2.66
N ALA A 21 3.10 3.17 -2.53
CA ALA A 21 3.55 4.52 -2.85
C ALA A 21 4.59 4.49 -3.98
N ALA A 22 4.41 5.39 -4.96
CA ALA A 22 5.33 5.58 -6.06
C ALA A 22 6.47 6.55 -5.71
N GLU A 23 7.64 6.38 -6.33
CA GLU A 23 8.89 7.09 -6.00
C GLU A 23 8.73 8.62 -6.01
N ALA A 24 8.09 9.17 -7.06
CA ALA A 24 7.90 10.61 -7.27
C ALA A 24 6.49 11.11 -6.88
N SER A 25 5.68 10.29 -6.20
CA SER A 25 4.37 10.72 -5.72
C SER A 25 4.48 11.58 -4.46
N TYR A 26 3.64 12.60 -4.34
CA TYR A 26 3.51 13.40 -3.12
C TYR A 26 3.08 12.55 -1.89
N HIS A 27 2.47 11.39 -2.13
CA HIS A 27 2.11 10.40 -1.11
C HIS A 27 3.31 9.68 -0.48
N GLN A 28 4.45 9.63 -1.16
CA GLN A 28 5.68 8.98 -0.68
C GLN A 28 6.09 9.48 0.71
N ASN A 29 5.79 10.74 1.02
CA ASN A 29 6.16 11.40 2.26
C ASN A 29 5.34 10.92 3.48
N TYR A 30 4.16 10.31 3.30
CA TYR A 30 3.27 10.04 4.42
C TYR A 30 2.50 8.72 4.36
N ASP A 31 2.45 8.00 3.24
CA ASP A 31 1.62 6.78 3.17
C ASP A 31 2.11 5.65 4.11
N HIS A 32 3.38 5.66 4.51
CA HIS A 32 3.89 4.80 5.57
C HIS A 32 3.18 5.05 6.93
N CYS A 33 2.68 6.27 7.18
CA CYS A 33 1.84 6.58 8.34
C CYS A 33 0.43 5.98 8.20
N THR A 34 -0.14 5.97 7.00
CA THR A 34 -1.43 5.32 6.70
C THR A 34 -1.35 3.83 7.01
N ALA A 35 -0.32 3.15 6.51
CA ALA A 35 -0.10 1.74 6.81
C ALA A 35 0.12 1.49 8.32
N LYS A 36 0.90 2.34 9.01
CA LYS A 36 1.08 2.25 10.46
C LYS A 36 -0.24 2.41 11.22
N TYR A 37 -1.07 3.37 10.85
CA TYR A 37 -2.37 3.61 11.47
C TYR A 37 -3.30 2.40 11.31
N LEU A 38 -3.38 1.83 10.10
CA LEU A 38 -4.21 0.65 9.82
C LEU A 38 -3.74 -0.58 10.60
N ASN A 39 -2.43 -0.81 10.66
CA ASN A 39 -1.87 -1.87 11.50
C ASN A 39 -2.19 -1.66 12.99
N GLN A 40 -2.11 -0.43 13.49
CA GLN A 40 -2.50 -0.11 14.86
C GLN A 40 -4.00 -0.38 15.13
N ALA A 41 -4.84 -0.23 14.10
CA ALA A 41 -6.27 -0.49 14.15
C ALA A 41 -6.66 -1.96 13.87
N GLY A 42 -5.70 -2.88 13.87
CA GLY A 42 -5.93 -4.32 13.71
C GLY A 42 -6.08 -4.80 12.26
N VAL A 43 -5.77 -3.97 11.27
CA VAL A 43 -5.82 -4.32 9.84
C VAL A 43 -4.40 -4.65 9.37
N LYS A 44 -4.17 -5.92 9.01
CA LYS A 44 -2.86 -6.38 8.50
C LYS A 44 -2.57 -5.70 7.16
N THR A 45 -1.76 -4.65 7.20
CA THR A 45 -1.50 -3.77 6.05
C THR A 45 -0.03 -3.83 5.67
N GLU A 46 0.24 -4.24 4.43
CA GLU A 46 1.58 -4.14 3.84
C GLU A 46 1.81 -2.73 3.29
N TYR A 47 2.98 -2.15 3.56
CA TYR A 47 3.41 -0.91 2.91
C TYR A 47 4.47 -1.24 1.86
N VAL A 48 4.21 -0.87 0.61
CA VAL A 48 5.10 -1.11 -0.52
C VAL A 48 5.54 0.22 -1.12
N ARG A 49 6.85 0.34 -1.36
CA ARG A 49 7.42 1.40 -2.18
C ARG A 49 7.82 0.78 -3.52
N LEU A 50 7.38 1.36 -4.63
CA LEU A 50 7.63 0.81 -5.97
C LEU A 50 9.13 0.68 -6.26
N GLN A 51 9.93 1.66 -5.82
CA GLN A 51 11.38 1.66 -6.05
C GLN A 51 12.11 0.52 -5.31
N ASP A 52 11.57 0.04 -4.19
CA ASP A 52 12.11 -1.12 -3.47
C ASP A 52 11.81 -2.44 -4.21
N LYS A 53 10.89 -2.40 -5.19
CA LYS A 53 10.56 -3.48 -6.12
C LYS A 53 11.21 -3.31 -7.49
N GLY A 54 12.10 -2.33 -7.65
CA GLY A 54 12.76 -2.02 -8.92
C GLY A 54 11.94 -1.20 -9.91
N ILE A 55 10.71 -0.81 -9.54
CA ILE A 55 9.82 0.01 -10.38
C ILE A 55 10.02 1.48 -10.02
N ARG A 56 10.56 2.29 -10.93
CA ARG A 56 11.10 3.62 -10.62
C ARG A 56 10.53 4.73 -11.49
N GLY A 57 10.65 5.96 -11.01
CA GLY A 57 10.28 7.18 -11.73
C GLY A 57 8.79 7.52 -11.73
N ASN A 58 7.94 6.69 -11.11
CA ASN A 58 6.50 6.88 -11.17
C ASN A 58 5.98 8.00 -10.24
N GLY A 59 5.02 8.77 -10.75
CA GLY A 59 4.23 9.75 -10.02
C GLY A 59 3.00 9.14 -9.35
N HIS A 60 2.04 9.98 -8.95
CA HIS A 60 0.84 9.51 -8.22
C HIS A 60 -0.10 8.66 -9.09
N MET A 61 -0.30 9.06 -10.36
CA MET A 61 -1.28 8.46 -11.25
C MET A 61 -0.69 7.25 -12.00
N VAL A 62 -0.15 6.29 -11.25
CA VAL A 62 0.60 5.12 -11.74
C VAL A 62 -0.11 4.33 -12.84
N MET A 63 -1.44 4.36 -12.87
CA MET A 63 -2.28 3.61 -13.82
C MET A 63 -2.30 4.20 -15.24
N ILE A 64 -1.93 5.47 -15.42
CA ILE A 64 -1.89 6.16 -16.72
C ILE A 64 -0.45 6.43 -17.21
N GLU A 65 0.57 5.96 -16.48
CA GLU A 65 1.97 6.18 -16.83
C GLU A 65 2.51 5.14 -17.82
N LYS A 66 3.68 5.42 -18.43
CA LYS A 66 4.24 4.61 -19.54
C LYS A 66 4.47 3.14 -19.19
N ASN A 67 4.77 2.83 -17.94
CA ASN A 67 4.98 1.48 -17.42
C ASN A 67 3.81 0.98 -16.57
N ASN A 68 2.60 1.52 -16.74
CA ASN A 68 1.42 1.11 -15.98
C ASN A 68 1.17 -0.42 -15.98
N LEU A 69 1.48 -1.13 -17.08
CA LEU A 69 1.33 -2.58 -17.15
C LEU A 69 2.35 -3.34 -16.28
N GLU A 70 3.54 -2.77 -16.02
CA GLU A 70 4.50 -3.32 -15.05
C GLU A 70 3.94 -3.24 -13.63
N ILE A 71 3.37 -2.10 -13.28
CA ILE A 71 2.73 -1.86 -11.98
C ILE A 71 1.48 -2.75 -11.84
N ALA A 72 0.67 -2.87 -12.88
CA ALA A 72 -0.50 -3.74 -12.89
C ALA A 72 -0.12 -5.21 -12.65
N ARG A 73 0.95 -5.71 -13.28
CA ARG A 73 1.48 -7.07 -13.03
C ARG A 73 1.96 -7.24 -11.59
N PHE A 74 2.62 -6.23 -11.02
CA PHE A 74 3.02 -6.26 -9.61
C PHE A 74 1.80 -6.36 -8.68
N VAL A 75 0.77 -5.55 -8.92
CA VAL A 75 -0.47 -5.57 -8.13
C VAL A 75 -1.20 -6.90 -8.28
N ASP A 76 -1.34 -7.43 -9.50
CA ASP A 76 -1.97 -8.73 -9.74
C ASP A 76 -1.24 -9.86 -9.02
N ALA A 77 0.10 -9.92 -9.12
CA ALA A 77 0.89 -10.92 -8.38
C ALA A 77 0.69 -10.83 -6.86
N TRP A 78 0.54 -9.62 -6.32
CA TRP A 78 0.20 -9.43 -4.90
C TRP A 78 -1.20 -9.95 -4.58
N VAL A 79 -2.19 -9.67 -5.42
CA VAL A 79 -3.58 -10.16 -5.25
C VAL A 79 -3.62 -11.68 -5.28
N GLN A 80 -3.06 -12.32 -6.30
CA GLN A 80 -3.03 -13.79 -6.44
C GLN A 80 -2.40 -14.50 -5.23
N LYS A 81 -1.41 -13.85 -4.58
CA LYS A 81 -0.74 -14.39 -3.40
C LYS A 81 -1.55 -14.24 -2.11
N ASN A 82 -2.31 -13.15 -1.98
CA ASN A 82 -2.89 -12.74 -0.69
C ASN A 82 -4.41 -12.89 -0.60
N VAL A 83 -5.11 -12.90 -1.74
CA VAL A 83 -6.56 -13.07 -1.81
C VAL A 83 -6.86 -14.52 -2.18
N LYS A 84 -7.72 -15.18 -1.41
CA LYS A 84 -8.15 -16.57 -1.61
C LYS A 84 -9.65 -16.60 -1.84
#